data_AF-A0A532DCQ1-F1
#
_entry.id   AF-A0A532DCQ1-F1
#
_cell.length_a   1.000
_cell.length_b   1.000
_cell.length_c   1.000
_cell.angle_alpha   90.00
_cell.angle_beta   90.00
_cell.angle_gamma   90.00
#
_symmetry.space_group_name_H-M   'P 1'
#
loop_
_entity.id
_entity.type
_entity.pdbx_description
1 polymer ?
#
loop_
_entity_poly.entity_id
_entity_poly.type
_entity_poly.pdbx_seq_one_letter_code
_entity_poly.pdbx_strand_id
1 'polypeptide(L)'
;MSDVTLKGMTWSHPRGYDPMVACSALWKERTGATIEWDKRSLQDFESFPVEELARAYDLIVIDHPHVGQITAENCLAPLDVAGREAERAALAAGSVGRSFP
;
A
#
# COMPACT_ATOMS: atom_id res chain seq x y z
N MET A 1 12.83 -4.41 -22.01
CA MET A 1 12.32 -3.67 -20.83
C MET A 1 11.92 -4.73 -19.83
N SER A 2 12.50 -4.72 -18.64
CA SER A 2 12.13 -5.68 -17.59
C SER A 2 10.69 -5.42 -17.16
N ASP A 3 9.83 -6.43 -17.31
CA ASP A 3 8.48 -6.40 -16.75
C ASP A 3 8.59 -6.31 -15.23
N VAL A 4 8.20 -5.17 -14.66
CA VAL A 4 8.18 -4.97 -13.21
C VAL A 4 6.93 -5.66 -12.67
N THR A 5 7.12 -6.65 -11.80
CA THR A 5 6.04 -7.32 -11.06
C THR A 5 6.21 -7.04 -9.58
N LEU A 6 5.18 -6.46 -8.97
CA LEU A 6 5.12 -6.13 -7.55
C LEU A 6 4.16 -7.07 -6.84
N LYS A 7 4.46 -7.39 -5.58
CA LYS A 7 3.60 -8.21 -4.73
C LYS A 7 2.85 -7.35 -3.71
N GLY A 8 1.53 -7.42 -3.75
CA GLY A 8 0.62 -6.72 -2.85
C GLY A 8 -0.07 -7.64 -1.85
N MET A 9 -0.45 -7.10 -0.69
CA MET A 9 -1.26 -7.79 0.32
C MET A 9 -2.43 -6.92 0.76
N THR A 10 -3.62 -7.51 0.83
CA THR A 10 -4.85 -6.88 1.35
C THR A 10 -5.70 -7.89 2.13
N TRP A 11 -6.74 -7.41 2.82
CA TRP A 11 -7.65 -8.27 3.55
C TRP A 11 -8.70 -8.92 2.63
N SER A 12 -9.13 -10.13 2.99
CA SER A 12 -10.04 -10.97 2.20
C SER A 12 -11.49 -10.53 2.36
N HIS A 13 -11.81 -9.35 1.84
CA HIS A 13 -13.16 -8.81 1.74
C HIS A 13 -13.30 -8.02 0.44
N PRO A 14 -14.45 -8.05 -0.26
CA PRO A 14 -14.67 -7.32 -1.51
C PRO A 14 -14.24 -5.85 -1.46
N ARG A 15 -14.62 -5.15 -0.38
CA ARG A 15 -14.22 -3.75 -0.10
C ARG A 15 -12.70 -3.50 -0.10
N GLY A 16 -11.88 -4.47 0.31
CA GLY A 16 -10.42 -4.35 0.37
C GLY A 16 -9.71 -4.90 -0.85
N TYR A 17 -10.29 -5.88 -1.54
CA TYR A 17 -9.63 -6.58 -2.65
C TYR A 17 -10.05 -6.06 -4.02
N ASP A 18 -11.35 -5.91 -4.28
CA ASP A 18 -11.84 -5.61 -5.64
C ASP A 18 -11.33 -4.27 -6.17
N PRO A 19 -11.26 -3.18 -5.36
CA PRO A 19 -10.66 -1.92 -5.81
C PRO A 19 -9.17 -2.07 -6.17
N MET A 20 -8.42 -2.90 -5.45
CA MET A 20 -6.99 -3.09 -5.68
C MET A 20 -6.74 -3.77 -7.03
N VAL A 21 -7.52 -4.80 -7.36
CA VAL A 21 -7.46 -5.47 -8.67
C VAL A 21 -7.83 -4.51 -9.79
N ALA A 22 -8.93 -3.77 -9.65
CA ALA A 22 -9.38 -2.82 -10.66
C ALA A 22 -8.34 -1.71 -10.91
N CYS A 23 -7.77 -1.12 -9.87
CA CYS A 23 -6.72 -0.12 -9.99
C CYS A 23 -5.44 -0.69 -10.60
N SER A 24 -5.06 -1.93 -10.27
CA SER A 24 -3.85 -2.56 -10.78
C SER A 24 -3.93 -2.87 -12.28
N ALA A 25 -5.11 -3.21 -12.80
CA ALA A 25 -5.33 -3.36 -14.24
C ALA A 25 -5.07 -2.04 -14.98
N LEU A 26 -5.64 -0.93 -14.49
CA LEU A 26 -5.41 0.40 -15.06
C LEU A 26 -3.94 0.83 -14.94
N TRP A 27 -3.27 0.48 -13.84
CA TRP A 27 -1.86 0.77 -13.64
C TRP A 27 -0.96 0.04 -14.65
N LYS A 28 -1.26 -1.24 -14.91
CA LYS A 28 -0.57 -2.04 -15.92
C LYS A 28 -0.72 -1.45 -17.32
N GLU A 29 -1.91 -1.03 -17.70
CA GLU A 29 -2.15 -0.38 -19.00
C GLU A 29 -1.34 0.91 -19.16
N ARG A 30 -1.18 1.69 -18.08
CA ARG A 30 -0.48 2.99 -18.10
C ARG A 30 1.04 2.88 -18.03
N THR A 31 1.55 1.87 -17.33
CA THR A 31 2.97 1.82 -16.94
C THR A 31 3.70 0.55 -17.36
N GLY A 32 2.97 -0.50 -17.73
CA GLY A 32 3.50 -1.84 -17.95
C GLY A 32 3.78 -2.64 -16.68
N ALA A 33 3.70 -2.04 -15.49
CA ALA A 33 3.94 -2.74 -14.23
C ALA A 33 2.75 -3.63 -13.83
N THR A 34 3.04 -4.87 -13.43
CA THR A 34 2.04 -5.81 -12.90
C THR A 34 2.05 -5.78 -11.38
N ILE A 35 0.87 -5.86 -10.75
CA ILE A 35 0.73 -6.00 -9.29
C ILE A 35 -0.11 -7.25 -9.03
N GLU A 36 0.44 -8.19 -8.28
CA GLU A 36 -0.24 -9.43 -7.86
C GLU A 36 -0.66 -9.31 -6.40
N TRP A 37 -1.91 -9.65 -6.08
CA TRP A 37 -2.49 -9.42 -4.76
C TRP A 37 -2.79 -10.72 -4.02
N ASP A 38 -2.17 -10.90 -2.85
CA ASP A 38 -2.54 -11.91 -1.87
C ASP A 38 -3.69 -11.39 -0.98
N LYS A 39 -4.60 -12.30 -0.60
CA LYS A 39 -5.66 -12.05 0.38
C LYS A 39 -5.36 -12.75 1.70
N ARG A 40 -5.46 -12.04 2.82
CA ARG A 40 -5.38 -12.63 4.17
C ARG A 40 -6.68 -12.45 4.94
N SER A 41 -6.95 -13.30 5.94
CA SER A 41 -8.14 -13.10 6.78
C SER A 41 -8.03 -11.77 7.54
N LEU A 42 -9.15 -11.16 7.94
CA LEU A 42 -9.12 -9.90 8.70
C LEU A 42 -8.42 -10.07 10.06
N GLN A 43 -8.59 -11.22 10.70
CA GLN A 43 -7.95 -11.54 11.97
C GLN A 43 -6.43 -11.64 11.83
N ASP A 44 -5.95 -12.29 10.76
CA ASP A 44 -4.52 -12.34 10.44
C ASP A 44 -4.01 -10.95 10.03
N PHE A 45 -4.83 -10.15 9.37
CA PHE A 45 -4.48 -8.80 8.94
C PHE A 45 -4.27 -7.83 10.12
N GLU A 46 -5.12 -7.89 11.15
CA GLU A 46 -5.06 -7.00 12.33
C GLU A 46 -3.97 -7.41 13.35
N SER A 47 -3.54 -8.68 13.33
CA SER A 47 -2.68 -9.24 14.38
C SER A 47 -1.25 -9.53 13.92
N PHE A 48 -0.99 -9.58 12.61
CA PHE A 48 0.31 -9.99 12.08
C PHE A 48 1.31 -8.81 12.06
N PRO A 49 2.57 -9.00 12.47
CA PRO A 49 3.55 -7.90 12.52
C PRO A 49 3.77 -7.25 11.15
N VAL A 50 3.64 -5.92 11.07
CA VAL A 50 3.81 -5.20 9.80
C VAL A 50 5.23 -5.31 9.26
N GLU A 51 6.23 -5.41 10.13
CA GLU A 51 7.63 -5.64 9.71
C GLU A 51 7.80 -6.91 8.88
N GLU A 52 7.17 -8.01 9.30
CA GLU A 52 7.22 -9.27 8.55
C GLU A 52 6.50 -9.16 7.21
N LEU A 53 5.38 -8.42 7.17
CA LEU A 53 4.70 -8.11 5.91
C LEU A 53 5.59 -7.29 4.98
N ALA A 54 6.26 -6.27 5.50
CA ALA A 54 7.14 -5.38 4.75
C ALA A 54 8.33 -6.10 4.11
N ARG A 55 8.77 -7.21 4.70
CA ARG A 55 9.81 -8.07 4.13
C ARG A 55 9.30 -8.97 3.01
N ALA A 56 8.00 -9.24 2.97
CA ALA A 56 7.37 -10.19 2.05
C ALA A 56 6.60 -9.54 0.89
N TYR A 57 6.24 -8.26 1.02
CA TYR A 57 5.36 -7.55 0.10
C TYR A 57 5.89 -6.15 -0.22
N ASP A 58 5.73 -5.74 -1.47
CA ASP A 58 6.07 -4.39 -1.94
C ASP A 58 4.96 -3.39 -1.60
N LEU A 59 3.71 -3.85 -1.59
CA LEU A 59 2.53 -3.05 -1.29
C LEU A 59 1.70 -3.72 -0.20
N ILE A 60 1.36 -2.96 0.84
CA ILE A 60 0.65 -3.48 2.00
C ILE A 60 -0.48 -2.51 2.30
N VAL A 61 -1.70 -3.01 2.27
CA VAL A 61 -2.82 -2.27 2.86
C VAL A 61 -2.69 -2.44 4.38
N ILE A 62 -2.79 -1.35 5.14
CA ILE A 62 -2.72 -1.37 6.61
C ILE A 62 -3.86 -0.54 7.20
N ASP A 63 -4.21 -0.80 8.45
CA ASP A 63 -5.11 0.04 9.24
C ASP A 63 -4.33 0.94 10.22
N HIS A 64 -4.99 1.98 10.74
CA HIS A 64 -4.41 3.03 11.58
C HIS A 64 -3.64 2.55 12.83
N PRO A 65 -4.02 1.46 13.55
CA PRO A 65 -3.36 1.11 14.80
C PRO A 65 -1.87 0.79 14.63
N HIS A 66 -1.46 0.36 13.44
CA HIS A 66 -0.08 -0.04 13.16
C HIS A 66 0.87 1.13 12.89
N VAL A 67 0.37 2.35 12.65
CA VAL A 67 1.20 3.49 12.21
C VAL A 67 2.29 3.81 13.24
N GLY A 68 1.97 3.78 14.54
CA GLY A 68 2.96 4.03 15.59
C GLY A 68 4.10 3.01 15.61
N GLN A 69 3.78 1.73 15.43
CA GLN A 69 4.78 0.66 15.33
C GLN A 69 5.64 0.82 14.07
N ILE A 70 5.01 1.09 12.92
CA ILE A 70 5.72 1.29 11.64
C ILE A 70 6.75 2.41 11.75
N THR A 71 6.40 3.53 12.37
CA THR A 71 7.33 4.64 12.57
C THR A 71 8.46 4.28 13.53
N ALA A 72 8.19 3.51 14.59
CA ALA A 72 9.21 3.09 15.55
C ALA A 72 10.20 2.07 14.96
N GLU A 73 9.70 1.14 14.14
CA GLU A 73 10.49 0.07 13.51
C GLU A 73 11.10 0.48 12.17
N ASN A 74 10.65 1.60 11.59
CA ASN A 74 11.04 2.08 10.27
C ASN A 74 10.92 0.99 9.19
N CYS A 75 9.82 0.23 9.24
CA CYS A 75 9.64 -0.97 8.42
C CYS A 75 8.95 -0.70 7.08
N LEU A 76 8.35 0.48 6.86
CA LEU A 76 7.78 0.87 5.56
C LEU A 76 8.55 2.03 4.94
N ALA A 77 8.55 2.10 3.60
CA ALA A 77 9.17 3.19 2.87
C ALA A 77 8.41 4.52 3.11
N PRO A 78 9.11 5.60 3.52
CA PRO A 78 8.47 6.91 3.67
C PRO A 78 8.02 7.45 2.32
N LEU A 79 6.80 7.99 2.28
CA LEU A 79 6.26 8.68 1.09
C LEU A 79 6.70 10.14 1.03
N ASP A 80 7.18 10.67 2.15
CA ASP A 80 7.51 12.06 2.37
C ASP A 80 9.02 12.33 2.23
N VAL A 81 9.62 11.81 1.16
CA VAL A 81 11.04 12.00 0.83
C VAL A 81 11.28 13.14 -0.17
N ALA A 82 12.53 13.64 -0.19
CA ALA A 82 12.96 14.65 -1.15
C ALA A 82 12.89 14.13 -2.59
N GLY A 83 12.43 14.96 -3.52
CA GLY A 83 12.25 14.60 -4.93
C GLY A 83 10.89 13.98 -5.27
N ARG A 84 9.96 13.90 -4.29
CA ARG A 84 8.58 13.41 -4.47
C ARG A 84 7.53 14.45 -4.09
N GLU A 85 7.86 15.73 -4.22
CA GLU A 85 7.01 16.85 -3.82
C GLU A 85 5.71 16.89 -4.63
N ALA A 86 5.76 16.53 -5.91
CA ALA A 86 4.59 16.47 -6.78
C ALA A 86 3.60 15.39 -6.33
N GLU A 87 4.09 14.18 -6.01
CA GLU A 87 3.24 13.11 -5.49
C GLU A 87 2.68 13.44 -4.12
N ARG A 88 3.46 14.10 -3.25
CA ARG A 88 2.97 14.57 -1.96
C ARG A 88 1.83 15.57 -2.13
N ALA A 89 1.95 16.52 -3.05
CA ALA A 89 0.89 17.47 -3.37
C ALA A 89 -0.36 16.76 -3.92
N ALA A 90 -0.19 15.74 -4.76
CA ALA A 90 -1.31 14.93 -5.26
C ALA A 90 -2.02 14.15 -4.15
N LEU A 91 -1.27 13.57 -3.19
CA LEU A 91 -1.84 12.90 -2.03
C LEU A 91 -2.62 13.87 -1.14
N ALA A 92 -2.08 15.08 -0.90
CA ALA A 92 -2.77 16.11 -0.14
C ALA A 92 -4.07 16.55 -0.82
N ALA A 93 -4.05 16.77 -2.14
CA ALA A 93 -5.24 17.15 -2.91
C ALA A 93 -6.32 16.05 -2.97
N GLY A 94 -5.90 14.78 -2.93
CA GLY A 94 -6.81 13.62 -2.88
C GLY A 94 -7.33 13.27 -1.48
N SER A 95 -6.81 13.93 -0.44
CA SER A 95 -7.18 13.67 0.95
C SER A 95 -8.43 14.46 1.37
N VAL A 96 -9.22 13.89 2.28
CA VAL A 96 -10.49 14.48 2.70
C VAL A 96 -10.30 15.22 4.02
N GLY A 97 -10.54 16.53 4.00
CA GLY A 97 -10.50 17.36 5.20
C GLY A 97 -9.11 17.36 5.84
N ARG A 98 -9.03 17.09 7.15
CA ARG A 98 -7.78 17.12 7.93
C ARG A 98 -7.04 15.78 7.96
N SER A 99 -7.33 14.86 7.03
CA SER A 99 -6.64 13.57 6.95
C SER A 99 -5.20 13.66 6.43
N PHE A 100 -4.79 14.82 5.93
CA PHE A 100 -3.43 15.13 5.48
C PHE A 100 -2.96 16.40 6.20
N PRO A 101 -2.10 16.29 7.23
CA PRO A 101 -1.63 17.43 8.02
C PRO A 101 -0.56 18.26 7.30
#